data_AF-A0A8J8PNK2-F1
#
_entry.id   AF-A0A8J8PNK2-F1
#
_cell.length_a   1.000
_cell.length_b   1.000
_cell.length_c   1.000
_cell.angle_alpha   90.00
_cell.angle_beta   90.00
_cell.angle_gamma   90.00
#
_symmetry.space_group_name_H-M   'P 1'
#
loop_
_entity.id
_entity.type
_entity.pdbx_description
1 polymer ?
#
loop_
_entity_poly.entity_id
_entity_poly.type
_entity_poly.pdbx_seq_one_letter_code
_entity_poly.pdbx_strand_id
1 'polypeptide(L)'
;MELPGYYDIVVYRDIHFGRPVIAGTLIKPEDVIRELAKDMTFKEVIEAFHGQINSRQIQECAKYAIDSIKILKMGIVKPRINKKLKQHLEPSNYKYLDLNSDKYNPNVQGTDVKVTKVLKMISEGKEIREISEELKIPKEAVIEALIFSASRIDDFHLALSKYPDPTSVIIKSLNKIKMV
;
A
#
# COMPACT_ATOMS: atom_id res chain seq x y z
N MET A 1 8.98 3.41 -17.09
CA MET A 1 8.02 4.51 -17.34
C MET A 1 7.71 5.15 -16.00
N GLU A 2 7.79 6.48 -15.93
CA GLU A 2 7.46 7.24 -14.72
C GLU A 2 5.96 7.09 -14.41
N LEU A 3 5.64 6.95 -13.13
CA LEU A 3 4.26 6.98 -12.68
C LEU A 3 3.84 8.42 -12.37
N PRO A 4 2.66 8.87 -12.83
CA PRO A 4 2.20 10.21 -12.53
C PRO A 4 2.26 10.49 -11.02
N GLY A 5 2.95 11.57 -10.63
CA GLY A 5 3.07 12.08 -9.25
C GLY A 5 3.82 11.18 -8.28
N TYR A 6 4.68 10.32 -8.81
CA TYR A 6 5.74 9.63 -8.10
C TYR A 6 7.06 10.04 -8.73
N TYR A 7 8.07 10.23 -7.90
CA TYR A 7 9.42 10.52 -8.37
C TYR A 7 10.29 9.27 -8.35
N ASP A 8 10.01 8.36 -7.41
CA ASP A 8 10.85 7.22 -7.12
C ASP A 8 10.14 5.88 -7.35
N ILE A 9 8.87 5.87 -7.76
CA ILE A 9 8.15 4.65 -8.16
C ILE A 9 7.92 4.65 -9.68
N VAL A 10 8.39 3.58 -10.33
CA VAL A 10 8.37 3.41 -11.78
C VAL A 10 7.76 2.08 -12.16
N VAL A 11 7.26 1.97 -13.40
CA VAL A 11 6.84 0.70 -13.98
C VAL A 11 7.72 0.35 -15.17
N TYR A 12 8.26 -0.87 -15.17
CA TYR A 12 8.89 -1.48 -16.33
C TYR A 12 7.95 -2.56 -16.88
N ARG A 13 7.61 -2.49 -18.17
CA ARG A 13 6.60 -3.40 -18.75
C ARG A 13 7.02 -4.87 -18.65
N ASP A 14 8.31 -5.13 -18.83
CA ASP A 14 8.87 -6.49 -18.90
C ASP A 14 9.36 -7.01 -17.54
N ILE A 15 9.25 -6.22 -16.46
CA ILE A 15 9.65 -6.62 -15.10
C ILE A 15 8.40 -6.77 -14.24
N HIS A 16 8.32 -7.86 -13.47
CA HIS A 16 7.20 -8.17 -12.57
C HIS A 16 5.81 -8.00 -13.22
N PHE A 17 5.69 -8.29 -14.53
CA PHE A 17 4.43 -8.15 -15.28
C PHE A 17 3.84 -6.72 -15.23
N GLY A 18 4.70 -5.69 -15.24
CA GLY A 18 4.27 -4.29 -15.16
C GLY A 18 3.85 -3.85 -13.75
N ARG A 19 4.25 -4.58 -12.70
CA ARG A 19 4.13 -4.07 -11.33
C ARG A 19 5.10 -2.91 -11.10
N PRO A 20 4.69 -1.87 -10.36
CA PRO A 20 5.58 -0.82 -9.95
C PRO A 20 6.67 -1.32 -9.02
N VAL A 21 7.84 -0.73 -9.16
CA VAL A 21 9.01 -0.93 -8.32
C VAL A 21 9.62 0.43 -7.99
N ILE A 22 10.44 0.46 -6.94
CA ILE A 22 11.26 1.62 -6.64
C ILE A 22 12.33 1.76 -7.74
N ALA A 23 12.48 2.98 -8.27
CA ALA A 23 13.40 3.31 -9.34
C ALA A 23 14.83 2.86 -9.01
N GLY A 24 15.50 2.24 -9.97
CA GLY A 24 16.84 1.67 -9.79
C GLY A 24 16.90 0.36 -9.00
N THR A 25 15.75 -0.21 -8.60
CA THR A 25 15.68 -1.46 -7.83
C THR A 25 14.64 -2.43 -8.39
N LEU A 26 14.57 -3.64 -7.80
CA LEU A 26 13.46 -4.59 -7.99
C LEU A 26 12.51 -4.63 -6.79
N ILE A 27 12.64 -3.68 -5.86
CA ILE A 27 11.88 -3.66 -4.60
C ILE A 27 10.48 -3.10 -4.89
N LYS A 28 9.44 -3.86 -4.52
CA LYS A 28 8.05 -3.48 -4.78
C LYS A 28 7.49 -2.69 -3.60
N PRO A 29 6.59 -1.71 -3.83
CA PRO A 29 6.01 -0.91 -2.74
C PRO A 29 5.35 -1.76 -1.65
N GLU A 30 4.66 -2.84 -2.00
CA GLU A 30 4.04 -3.73 -1.00
C GLU A 30 5.05 -4.42 -0.09
N ASP A 31 6.27 -4.70 -0.56
CA ASP A 31 7.31 -5.35 0.24
C ASP A 31 7.81 -4.37 1.32
N VAL A 32 8.00 -3.09 0.97
CA VAL A 32 8.38 -2.03 1.92
C VAL A 32 7.32 -1.84 3.01
N ILE A 33 6.04 -1.82 2.63
CA ILE A 33 4.94 -1.70 3.61
C ILE A 33 4.89 -2.92 4.54
N ARG A 34 5.23 -4.12 4.05
CA ARG A 34 5.32 -5.34 4.88
C ARG A 34 6.50 -5.32 5.84
N GLU A 35 7.65 -4.77 5.43
CA GLU A 35 8.78 -4.59 6.36
C GLU A 35 8.43 -3.62 7.49
N LEU A 36 7.78 -2.48 7.19
CA LEU A 36 7.25 -1.59 8.23
C LEU A 36 6.29 -2.33 9.17
N ALA A 37 5.41 -3.18 8.62
CA ALA A 37 4.47 -3.96 9.41
C ALA A 37 5.10 -4.98 10.36
N LYS A 38 6.42 -5.22 10.28
CA LYS A 38 7.17 -6.00 11.28
C LYS A 38 7.58 -5.16 12.50
N ASP A 39 6.95 -4.00 12.69
CA ASP A 39 7.28 -3.02 13.73
C ASP A 39 8.67 -2.40 13.57
N MET A 40 9.18 -2.37 12.34
CA MET A 40 10.47 -1.76 12.00
C MET A 40 10.34 -0.25 11.83
N THR A 41 11.34 0.49 12.32
CA THR A 41 11.55 1.91 12.01
C THR A 41 11.99 2.10 10.56
N PHE A 42 11.90 3.32 10.03
CA PHE A 42 12.35 3.62 8.67
C PHE A 42 13.82 3.26 8.48
N LYS A 43 14.65 3.49 9.50
CA LYS A 43 16.07 3.14 9.49
C LYS A 43 16.27 1.62 9.34
N GLU A 44 15.55 0.84 10.13
CA GLU A 44 15.63 -0.63 10.08
C GLU A 44 15.12 -1.17 8.74
N VAL A 45 14.07 -0.57 8.17
CA VAL A 45 13.59 -0.94 6.82
C VAL A 45 14.65 -0.65 5.75
N ILE A 46 15.31 0.50 5.81
CA ILE A 46 16.42 0.83 4.90
C ILE A 46 17.54 -0.21 5.01
N GLU A 47 17.91 -0.58 6.24
CA GLU A 47 18.92 -1.60 6.51
C GLU A 47 18.49 -2.99 6.00
N ALA A 48 17.22 -3.36 6.15
CA ALA A 48 16.66 -4.62 5.65
C ALA A 48 16.75 -4.74 4.12
N PHE A 49 16.73 -3.63 3.40
CA PHE A 49 16.96 -3.57 1.95
C PHE A 49 18.41 -3.26 1.57
N HIS A 50 19.36 -3.39 2.51
CA HIS A 50 20.79 -3.15 2.31
C HIS A 50 21.11 -1.74 1.78
N GLY A 51 20.33 -0.73 2.20
CA GLY A 51 20.54 0.66 1.77
C GLY A 51 20.16 0.96 0.33
N GLN A 52 19.52 0.02 -0.38
CA GLN A 52 19.06 0.22 -1.76
C GLN A 52 17.92 1.24 -1.86
N ILE A 53 17.24 1.52 -0.75
CA ILE A 53 16.17 2.51 -0.67
C ILE A 53 16.44 3.54 0.43
N ASN A 54 15.74 4.66 0.40
CA ASN A 54 15.82 5.72 1.40
C ASN A 54 14.43 6.08 1.99
N SER A 55 14.42 6.95 3.01
CA SER A 55 13.19 7.36 3.69
C SER A 55 12.14 8.00 2.79
N ARG A 56 12.56 8.77 1.78
CA ARG A 56 11.64 9.38 0.80
C ARG A 56 10.93 8.31 -0.04
N GLN A 57 11.65 7.28 -0.45
CA GLN A 57 11.08 6.14 -1.17
C GLN A 57 10.06 5.37 -0.31
N ILE A 58 10.34 5.18 0.99
CA ILE A 58 9.37 4.60 1.93
C ILE A 58 8.09 5.44 1.99
N GLN A 59 8.21 6.76 2.07
CA GLN A 59 7.07 7.68 2.07
C GLN A 59 6.27 7.58 0.76
N GLU A 60 6.93 7.47 -0.39
CA GLU A 60 6.26 7.26 -1.67
C GLU A 60 5.53 5.90 -1.73
N CYS A 61 6.10 4.84 -1.14
CA CYS A 61 5.40 3.55 -1.04
C CYS A 61 4.09 3.66 -0.24
N ALA A 62 4.09 4.42 0.86
CA ALA A 62 2.88 4.68 1.64
C ALA A 62 1.84 5.48 0.84
N LYS A 63 2.29 6.50 0.08
CA LYS A 63 1.42 7.24 -0.85
C LYS A 63 0.81 6.32 -1.91
N TYR A 64 1.62 5.41 -2.46
CA TYR A 64 1.18 4.43 -3.44
C TYR A 64 0.15 3.45 -2.88
N ALA A 65 0.28 3.06 -1.61
CA ALA A 65 -0.73 2.26 -0.92
C ALA A 65 -2.07 3.01 -0.81
N ILE A 66 -2.06 4.31 -0.48
CA ILE A 66 -3.26 5.16 -0.43
C ILE A 66 -3.94 5.22 -1.80
N ASP A 67 -3.17 5.47 -2.86
CA ASP A 67 -3.70 5.59 -4.21
C ASP A 67 -4.28 4.26 -4.71
N SER A 68 -3.63 3.13 -4.41
CA SER A 68 -4.14 1.78 -4.71
C SER A 68 -5.49 1.53 -4.03
N ILE A 69 -5.64 1.92 -2.76
CA ILE A 69 -6.91 1.85 -2.02
C ILE A 69 -7.99 2.71 -2.70
N LYS A 70 -7.68 3.95 -3.08
CA LYS A 70 -8.62 4.84 -3.77
C LYS A 70 -9.09 4.27 -5.11
N ILE A 71 -8.16 3.75 -5.91
CA ILE A 71 -8.44 3.13 -7.21
C ILE A 71 -9.42 1.96 -7.06
N LEU A 72 -9.16 1.08 -6.10
CA LEU A 72 -10.04 -0.06 -5.79
C LEU A 72 -11.42 0.41 -5.32
N LYS A 73 -11.47 1.40 -4.42
CA LYS A 73 -12.72 1.97 -3.90
C LYS A 73 -13.58 2.61 -4.98
N MET A 74 -12.97 3.35 -5.91
CA MET A 74 -13.66 3.95 -7.05
C MET A 74 -14.12 2.92 -8.10
N GLY A 75 -13.73 1.65 -7.95
CA GLY A 75 -14.10 0.59 -8.88
C GLY A 75 -13.49 0.73 -10.27
N ILE A 76 -12.43 1.55 -10.42
CA ILE A 76 -11.71 1.74 -11.68
C ILE A 76 -11.13 0.40 -12.14
N VAL A 77 -10.58 -0.35 -11.18
CA VAL A 77 -10.14 -1.72 -11.35
C VAL A 77 -10.89 -2.61 -10.36
N LYS A 78 -11.60 -3.62 -10.88
CA LYS A 78 -12.33 -4.59 -10.07
C LYS A 78 -11.46 -5.82 -9.80
N PRO A 79 -11.06 -6.08 -8.54
CA PRO A 79 -10.32 -7.29 -8.19
C PRO A 79 -11.22 -8.51 -8.32
N ARG A 80 -10.77 -9.48 -9.13
CA ARG A 80 -11.39 -10.81 -9.20
C ARG A 80 -10.44 -11.82 -8.57
N ILE A 81 -10.37 -11.76 -7.25
CA ILE A 81 -9.40 -12.55 -6.49
C ILE A 81 -10.08 -13.82 -6.03
N ASN A 82 -9.43 -14.95 -6.27
CA ASN A 82 -9.87 -16.21 -5.67
C ASN A 82 -9.72 -16.11 -4.14
N LYS A 83 -10.85 -16.04 -3.43
CA LYS A 83 -10.87 -15.90 -1.97
C LYS A 83 -10.04 -16.97 -1.27
N LYS A 84 -10.00 -18.21 -1.82
CA LYS A 84 -9.21 -19.31 -1.25
C LYS A 84 -7.71 -19.04 -1.31
N LEU A 85 -7.21 -18.55 -2.45
CA LEU A 85 -5.79 -18.18 -2.59
C LEU A 85 -5.41 -17.07 -1.62
N LYS A 86 -6.27 -16.06 -1.47
CA LYS A 86 -6.00 -14.93 -0.59
C LYS A 86 -5.95 -15.31 0.89
N GLN A 87 -6.76 -16.27 1.34
CA GLN A 87 -6.73 -16.77 2.71
C GLN A 87 -5.40 -17.43 3.11
N HIS A 88 -4.59 -17.87 2.13
CA HIS A 88 -3.29 -18.51 2.39
C HIS A 88 -2.13 -17.51 2.31
N LEU A 89 -2.35 -16.33 1.73
CA LEU A 89 -1.33 -15.30 1.53
C LEU A 89 -1.40 -14.19 2.58
N GLU A 90 -2.58 -13.94 3.15
CA GLU A 90 -2.86 -12.80 4.02
C GLU A 90 -3.74 -13.19 5.21
N PRO A 91 -3.71 -12.41 6.31
CA PRO A 91 -4.67 -12.57 7.39
C PRO A 91 -6.10 -12.55 6.84
N SER A 92 -6.82 -13.63 7.11
CA SER A 92 -8.23 -13.77 6.76
C SER A 92 -9.14 -12.98 7.70
N ASN A 93 -8.60 -12.54 8.84
CA ASN A 93 -9.28 -11.72 9.84
C ASN A 93 -8.32 -10.64 10.37
N TYR A 94 -8.86 -9.46 10.64
CA TYR A 94 -8.13 -8.32 11.22
C TYR A 94 -8.77 -8.03 12.57
N LYS A 95 -7.98 -7.98 13.64
CA LYS A 95 -8.47 -7.80 15.01
C LYS A 95 -8.73 -6.33 15.34
N TYR A 96 -8.05 -5.41 14.66
CA TYR A 96 -8.06 -3.99 14.95
C TYR A 96 -8.70 -3.16 13.82
N LEU A 97 -9.27 -3.78 12.78
CA LEU A 97 -9.92 -3.09 11.67
C LEU A 97 -11.40 -3.48 11.56
N ASP A 98 -12.29 -2.49 11.48
CA ASP A 98 -13.69 -2.70 11.18
C ASP A 98 -13.92 -2.80 9.67
N LEU A 99 -13.87 -4.02 9.14
CA LEU A 99 -14.08 -4.28 7.71
C LEU A 99 -15.50 -3.99 7.21
N ASN A 100 -16.48 -3.82 8.12
CA ASN A 100 -17.85 -3.47 7.75
C ASN A 100 -18.00 -1.98 7.45
N SER A 101 -17.13 -1.13 8.01
CA SER A 101 -17.17 0.32 7.79
C SER A 101 -16.90 0.71 6.33
N ASP A 102 -15.85 0.16 5.73
CA ASP A 102 -15.50 0.33 4.32
C ASP A 102 -14.56 -0.80 3.91
N LYS A 103 -15.00 -1.64 2.97
CA LYS A 103 -14.25 -2.82 2.51
C LYS A 103 -12.84 -2.50 1.99
N TYR A 104 -12.64 -1.32 1.41
CA TYR A 104 -11.36 -0.94 0.80
C TYR A 104 -10.53 -0.02 1.69
N ASN A 105 -11.17 0.77 2.56
CA ASN A 105 -10.51 1.74 3.44
C ASN A 105 -11.19 1.76 4.83
N PRO A 106 -11.12 0.65 5.57
CA PRO A 106 -11.82 0.49 6.83
C PRO A 106 -11.28 1.45 7.89
N ASN A 107 -12.09 1.66 8.91
CA ASN A 107 -11.67 2.34 10.13
C ASN A 107 -10.95 1.35 11.06
N VAL A 108 -10.06 1.88 11.91
CA VAL A 108 -9.56 1.17 13.09
C VAL A 108 -10.73 0.95 14.04
N GLN A 109 -10.84 -0.26 14.57
CA GLN A 109 -11.98 -0.70 15.36
C GLN A 109 -12.21 0.21 16.58
N GLY A 110 -13.46 0.66 16.75
CA GLY A 110 -13.84 1.56 17.83
C GLY A 110 -13.45 3.03 17.62
N THR A 111 -12.97 3.41 16.42
CA THR A 111 -12.55 4.78 16.10
C THR A 111 -13.07 5.23 14.72
N ASP A 112 -12.91 6.52 14.41
CA ASP A 112 -13.13 7.08 13.08
C ASP A 112 -11.84 7.12 12.22
N VAL A 113 -10.72 6.65 12.77
CA VAL A 113 -9.41 6.66 12.11
C VAL A 113 -9.40 5.66 10.94
N LYS A 114 -9.29 6.18 9.72
CA LYS A 114 -9.16 5.36 8.51
C LYS A 114 -7.75 4.77 8.34
N VAL A 115 -7.66 3.60 7.72
CA VAL A 115 -6.36 3.02 7.28
C VAL A 115 -5.55 4.02 6.44
N THR A 116 -6.21 4.73 5.53
CA THR A 116 -5.54 5.78 4.73
C THR A 116 -5.00 6.96 5.55
N LYS A 117 -5.55 7.26 6.73
CA LYS A 117 -4.99 8.28 7.64
C LYS A 117 -3.68 7.79 8.27
N VAL A 118 -3.61 6.51 8.66
CA VAL A 118 -2.36 5.88 9.12
C VAL A 118 -1.29 5.97 8.03
N LEU A 119 -1.61 5.52 6.80
CA LEU A 119 -0.68 5.61 5.67
C LEU A 119 -0.28 7.06 5.33
N LYS A 120 -1.19 8.03 5.51
CA LYS A 120 -0.87 9.43 5.28
C LYS A 120 0.24 9.91 6.22
N MET A 121 0.19 9.51 7.49
CA MET A 121 1.23 9.86 8.46
C MET A 121 2.56 9.18 8.15
N ILE A 122 2.55 7.91 7.71
CA ILE A 122 3.77 7.25 7.20
C ILE A 122 4.33 8.02 5.99
N SER A 123 3.48 8.46 5.07
CA SER A 123 3.92 9.28 3.91
C SER A 123 4.45 10.67 4.31
N GLU A 124 4.15 11.12 5.53
CA GLU A 124 4.67 12.35 6.14
C GLU A 124 5.95 12.07 6.97
N GLY A 125 6.43 10.82 6.98
CA GLY A 125 7.64 10.41 7.67
C GLY A 125 7.46 10.06 9.15
N LYS A 126 6.23 9.88 9.61
CA LYS A 126 5.96 9.45 10.99
C LYS A 126 6.24 7.96 11.18
N GLU A 127 6.87 7.63 12.30
CA GLU A 127 7.09 6.26 12.74
C GLU A 127 5.83 5.66 13.38
N ILE A 128 5.75 4.32 13.41
CA ILE A 128 4.60 3.59 13.96
C ILE A 128 4.24 4.03 15.39
N ARG A 129 5.25 4.26 16.23
CA ARG A 129 5.06 4.73 17.62
C ARG A 129 4.44 6.12 17.68
N GLU A 130 4.96 7.06 16.89
CA GLU A 130 4.41 8.42 16.82
C GLU A 130 2.95 8.42 16.36
N ILE A 131 2.61 7.58 15.36
CA ILE A 131 1.24 7.45 14.86
C ILE A 131 0.31 6.90 15.93
N SER A 132 0.75 5.86 16.64
CA SER A 132 -0.01 5.25 17.74
C SER A 132 -0.33 6.26 18.83
N GLU A 133 0.66 7.07 19.24
CA GLU A 133 0.51 8.11 20.25
C GLU A 133 -0.40 9.25 19.78
N GLU A 134 -0.17 9.79 18.57
CA GLU A 134 -0.91 10.93 18.04
C GLU A 134 -2.38 10.60 17.77
N LEU A 135 -2.65 9.42 17.19
CA LEU A 135 -4.01 8.96 16.89
C LEU A 135 -4.68 8.29 18.09
N LYS A 136 -3.96 8.08 19.20
CA LYS A 136 -4.44 7.37 20.40
C LYS A 136 -5.04 5.99 20.08
N ILE A 137 -4.38 5.26 19.18
CA ILE A 137 -4.75 3.88 18.81
C ILE A 137 -3.61 2.92 19.19
N PRO A 138 -3.91 1.64 19.47
CA PRO A 138 -2.87 0.66 19.75
C PRO A 138 -1.88 0.53 18.58
N LYS A 139 -0.61 0.26 18.90
CA LYS A 139 0.44 0.04 17.90
C LYS A 139 0.09 -1.09 16.94
N GLU A 140 -0.55 -2.14 17.47
CA GLU A 140 -1.03 -3.30 16.71
C GLU A 140 -2.06 -2.89 15.65
N ALA A 141 -2.87 -1.85 15.90
CA ALA A 141 -3.80 -1.32 14.92
C ALA A 141 -3.08 -0.61 13.75
N VAL A 142 -1.99 0.10 14.05
CA VAL A 142 -1.12 0.72 13.03
C VAL A 142 -0.49 -0.39 12.17
N ILE A 143 0.05 -1.43 12.79
CA ILE A 143 0.64 -2.59 12.10
C ILE A 143 -0.39 -3.29 11.22
N GLU A 144 -1.59 -3.59 11.74
CA GLU A 144 -2.64 -4.22 10.94
C GLU A 144 -3.10 -3.34 9.76
N ALA A 145 -3.14 -2.01 9.94
CA ALA A 145 -3.42 -1.08 8.86
C ALA A 145 -2.36 -1.17 7.74
N LEU A 146 -1.07 -1.34 8.08
CA LEU A 146 0.01 -1.55 7.10
C LEU A 146 -0.14 -2.89 6.36
N ILE A 147 -0.39 -3.99 7.08
CA ILE A 147 -0.63 -5.32 6.47
C ILE A 147 -1.82 -5.27 5.51
N PHE A 148 -2.93 -4.68 5.96
CA PHE A 148 -4.12 -4.51 5.14
C PHE A 148 -3.80 -3.73 3.86
N SER A 149 -3.00 -2.67 3.97
CA SER A 149 -2.63 -1.80 2.86
C SER A 149 -1.74 -2.51 1.84
N ALA A 150 -0.74 -3.27 2.28
CA ALA A 150 0.06 -4.12 1.39
C ALA A 150 -0.83 -5.13 0.64
N SER A 151 -1.79 -5.75 1.34
CA SER A 151 -2.79 -6.64 0.74
C SER A 151 -3.69 -5.94 -0.29
N ARG A 152 -3.97 -4.63 -0.15
CA ARG A 152 -4.71 -3.85 -1.16
C ARG A 152 -3.86 -3.52 -2.38
N ILE A 153 -2.57 -3.27 -2.22
CA ILE A 153 -1.64 -3.14 -3.35
C ILE A 153 -1.61 -4.45 -4.15
N ASP A 154 -1.47 -5.59 -3.48
CA ASP A 154 -1.50 -6.89 -4.15
C ASP A 154 -2.83 -7.16 -4.86
N ASP A 155 -3.96 -6.84 -4.21
CA ASP A 155 -5.27 -6.97 -4.84
C ASP A 155 -5.38 -6.15 -6.13
N PHE A 156 -4.88 -4.91 -6.09
CA PHE A 156 -4.85 -4.03 -7.25
C PHE A 156 -4.01 -4.64 -8.36
N HIS A 157 -2.78 -5.09 -8.07
CA HIS A 157 -1.89 -5.67 -9.08
C HIS A 157 -2.37 -7.00 -9.64
N LEU A 158 -2.92 -7.87 -8.79
CA LEU A 158 -3.56 -9.10 -9.25
C LEU A 158 -4.72 -8.80 -10.20
N ALA A 159 -5.50 -7.76 -9.92
CA ALA A 159 -6.59 -7.35 -10.80
C ALA A 159 -6.13 -6.83 -12.16
N LEU A 160 -4.86 -6.40 -12.28
CA LEU A 160 -4.29 -5.93 -13.54
C LEU A 160 -3.93 -7.07 -14.50
N SER A 161 -3.72 -8.29 -14.00
CA SER A 161 -3.34 -9.47 -14.81
C SER A 161 -4.32 -9.80 -15.95
N LYS A 162 -5.58 -9.34 -15.85
CA LYS A 162 -6.61 -9.53 -16.88
C LYS A 162 -6.52 -8.54 -18.04
N TYR A 163 -5.69 -7.50 -17.93
CA TYR A 163 -5.56 -6.47 -18.96
C TYR A 163 -4.34 -6.77 -19.83
N PRO A 164 -4.44 -6.56 -21.16
CA PRO A 164 -3.32 -6.80 -22.07
C PRO A 164 -2.16 -5.81 -21.85
N ASP A 165 -2.46 -4.62 -21.31
CA ASP A 165 -1.45 -3.63 -20.91
C ASP A 165 -1.74 -3.14 -19.47
N PRO A 166 -1.24 -3.87 -18.45
CA PRO A 166 -1.36 -3.50 -17.04
C PRO A 166 -0.83 -2.10 -16.75
N THR A 167 0.24 -1.69 -17.43
CA THR A 167 0.93 -0.44 -17.12
C THR A 167 0.08 0.77 -17.51
N SER A 168 -0.51 0.75 -18.71
CA SER A 168 -1.44 1.79 -19.13
C SER A 168 -2.65 1.92 -18.21
N VAL A 169 -3.13 0.80 -17.64
CA VAL A 169 -4.24 0.81 -16.68
C VAL A 169 -3.82 1.47 -15.36
N ILE A 170 -2.60 1.22 -14.86
CA ILE A 170 -2.08 1.91 -13.66
C ILE A 170 -2.03 3.42 -13.91
N ILE A 171 -1.40 3.86 -15.00
CA ILE A 171 -1.24 5.28 -15.33
C ILE A 171 -2.59 5.98 -15.46
N LYS A 172 -3.54 5.39 -16.20
CA LYS A 172 -4.90 5.93 -16.35
C LYS A 172 -5.63 6.01 -15.01
N SER A 173 -5.48 5.00 -14.16
CA SER A 173 -6.10 4.98 -12.83
C SER A 173 -5.53 6.09 -11.94
N LEU A 174 -4.21 6.26 -11.92
CA LEU A 174 -3.52 7.31 -11.16
C LEU A 174 -3.87 8.72 -11.65
N ASN A 175 -3.99 8.92 -12.96
CA ASN A 175 -4.45 10.21 -13.49
C ASN A 175 -5.90 10.50 -13.08
N LYS A 176 -6.78 9.50 -13.15
CA LYS A 176 -8.19 9.66 -12.78
C LYS A 176 -8.38 10.05 -11.32
N ILE A 177 -7.64 9.45 -10.38
CA ILE A 177 -7.76 9.80 -8.94
C ILE A 177 -7.22 11.20 -8.59
N LYS A 178 -6.46 11.84 -9.48
CA LYS A 178 -5.91 13.19 -9.26
C LYS A 178 -6.74 14.30 -9.86
N MET A 179 -7.65 13.96 -10.76
CA MET A 179 -8.62 14.91 -11.32
C MET A 179 -9.85 15.08 -10.43
N VAL A 180 -9.94 14.30 -9.33
CA VAL A 180 -11.01 14.29 -8.34
C VAL A 180 -10.47 14.92 -7.06
#